data_AF-A0A5N5GNW3-F1
#
_entry.id   AF-A0A5N5GNW3-F1
#
_cell.length_a   1.000
_cell.length_b   1.000
_cell.length_c   1.000
_cell.angle_alpha   90.00
_cell.angle_beta   90.00
_cell.angle_gamma   90.00
#
_symmetry.space_group_name_H-M   'P 1'
#
loop_
_entity.id
_entity.type
_entity.pdbx_description
1 polymer ?
#
loop_
_entity_poly.entity_id
_entity_poly.type
_entity_poly.pdbx_seq_one_letter_code
_entity_poly.pdbx_strand_id
1 'polypeptide(L)'
;MSFYGIAGPFISSYLWCTISWNVGSGNDQFDIKEGIVFIFRWGFPGKNRCIFLQFLVKDIQSIRIEIKVGIYPRPIPLTLTDENFTPREIEQKAAELAYFLRVPIEVF
;
A
#
# COMPACT_ATOMS: atom_id res chain seq x y z
N MET A 1 10.46 -41.16 12.70
CA MET A 1 9.49 -40.05 12.57
C MET A 1 10.10 -38.77 13.15
N SER A 2 11.08 -38.19 12.47
CA SER A 2 11.81 -36.99 12.94
C SER A 2 11.89 -35.88 11.88
N PHE A 3 11.42 -36.16 10.66
CA PHE A 3 11.48 -35.21 9.54
C PHE A 3 10.48 -34.05 9.68
N TYR A 4 9.32 -34.28 10.29
CA TYR A 4 8.32 -33.21 10.49
C TYR A 4 8.72 -32.18 11.56
N GLY A 5 9.55 -32.56 12.53
CA GLY A 5 10.00 -31.64 13.59
C GLY A 5 10.97 -30.56 13.10
N ILE A 6 11.64 -30.81 11.97
CA ILE A 6 12.61 -29.88 11.38
C ILE A 6 11.89 -28.78 10.57
N ALA A 7 10.72 -29.05 10.00
CA ALA A 7 9.99 -28.06 9.19
C ALA A 7 9.56 -26.81 10.00
N GLY A 8 9.23 -26.99 11.28
CA GLY A 8 8.83 -25.90 12.19
C GLY A 8 9.86 -24.77 12.32
N PRO A 9 11.12 -25.04 12.70
CA PRO A 9 12.15 -24.01 12.78
C PRO A 9 12.48 -23.37 11.42
N PHE A 10 12.35 -24.08 10.30
CA PHE A 10 12.51 -23.47 8.97
C PHE A 10 11.43 -22.43 8.68
N ILE A 11 10.17 -22.73 8.98
CA ILE A 11 9.05 -21.79 8.79
C ILE A 11 9.15 -20.61 9.76
N SER A 12 9.50 -20.87 11.03
CA SER A 12 9.69 -19.83 12.03
C SER A 12 10.84 -18.89 11.66
N SER A 13 11.99 -19.43 11.23
CA SER A 13 13.13 -18.65 10.75
C SER A 13 12.77 -17.83 9.51
N TYR A 14 12.01 -18.40 8.58
CA TYR A 14 11.52 -17.67 7.41
C TYR A 14 10.62 -16.50 7.81
N LEU A 15 9.63 -16.70 8.69
CA LEU A 15 8.78 -15.60 9.18
C LEU A 15 9.60 -14.52 9.88
N TRP A 16 10.50 -14.91 10.79
CA TRP A 16 11.36 -13.97 11.50
C TRP A 16 12.21 -13.14 10.54
N CYS A 17 12.74 -13.80 9.50
CA CYS A 17 13.48 -13.16 8.43
C CYS A 17 12.62 -12.14 7.68
N THR A 18 11.38 -12.49 7.29
CA THR A 18 10.46 -11.56 6.61
C THR A 18 10.09 -10.33 7.44
N ILE A 19 9.92 -10.50 8.76
CA ILE A 19 9.66 -9.41 9.69
C ILE A 19 10.91 -8.53 9.85
N SER A 20 12.08 -9.14 10.04
CA SER A 20 13.35 -8.41 10.16
C SER A 20 13.71 -7.65 8.89
N TRP A 21 13.32 -8.16 7.72
CA TRP A 21 13.52 -7.48 6.44
C TRP A 21 12.48 -6.39 6.14
N ASN A 22 11.48 -6.23 7.01
CA ASN A 22 10.37 -5.31 6.90
C ASN A 22 9.65 -5.41 5.53
N VAL A 23 9.43 -6.65 5.07
CA VAL A 23 8.79 -6.94 3.79
C VAL A 23 7.34 -6.44 3.83
N GLY A 24 6.95 -5.58 2.89
CA GLY A 24 5.64 -4.95 2.83
C GLY A 24 5.58 -3.55 3.45
N SER A 25 6.66 -3.09 4.09
CA SER A 25 6.75 -1.70 4.57
C SER A 25 6.77 -0.72 3.41
N GLY A 26 6.11 0.41 3.57
CA GLY A 26 6.12 1.46 2.56
C GLY A 26 5.70 2.77 3.16
N ASN A 27 6.11 3.85 2.52
CA ASN A 27 5.71 5.20 2.91
C ASN A 27 5.15 5.91 1.68
N ASP A 28 4.09 6.66 1.90
CA ASP A 28 3.43 7.45 0.88
C ASP A 28 3.69 8.92 1.23
N GLN A 29 4.55 9.58 0.46
CA GLN A 29 4.91 10.98 0.68
C GLN A 29 4.22 11.87 -0.36
N PHE A 30 3.52 12.88 0.12
CA PHE A 30 2.81 13.85 -0.70
C PHE A 30 3.43 15.23 -0.51
N ASP A 31 4.17 15.73 -1.51
CA ASP A 31 4.76 17.07 -1.47
C ASP A 31 3.89 18.07 -2.24
N ILE A 32 3.19 18.94 -1.52
CA ILE A 32 2.32 19.99 -2.09
C ILE A 32 3.14 21.07 -2.80
N LYS A 33 4.36 21.36 -2.30
CA LYS A 33 5.16 22.48 -2.78
C LYS A 33 5.75 22.18 -4.14
N GLU A 34 6.19 20.94 -4.34
CA GLU A 34 6.70 20.48 -5.64
C GLU A 34 5.61 19.89 -6.53
N GLY A 35 4.46 19.53 -5.95
CA GLY A 35 3.34 18.89 -6.69
C GLY A 35 3.71 17.48 -7.13
N ILE A 36 4.44 16.75 -6.29
CA ILE A 36 4.94 15.40 -6.58
C ILE A 36 4.41 14.43 -5.53
N VAL A 37 3.88 13.31 -5.99
CA VAL A 37 3.44 12.19 -5.17
C VAL A 37 4.46 11.06 -5.30
N PHE A 38 4.98 10.62 -4.16
CA PHE A 38 5.92 9.52 -4.06
C PHE A 38 5.29 8.34 -3.33
N ILE A 39 5.14 7.23 -4.03
CA ILE A 39 4.69 5.96 -3.45
C ILE A 39 5.90 5.04 -3.37
N PHE A 40 6.24 4.65 -2.16
CA PHE A 40 7.38 3.79 -1.90
C PHE A 40 6.93 2.51 -1.20
N ARG A 41 7.28 1.37 -1.79
CA ARG A 41 6.98 0.03 -1.23
C ARG A 41 8.23 -0.85 -1.23
N TRP A 42 8.53 -1.43 -0.07
CA TRP A 42 9.52 -2.49 0.10
C TRP A 42 8.88 -3.85 -0.15
N GLY A 43 9.37 -4.53 -1.16
CA GLY A 43 9.04 -5.92 -1.46
C GLY A 43 9.99 -6.92 -0.80
N PHE A 44 9.83 -8.18 -1.21
CA PHE A 44 10.68 -9.28 -0.78
C PHE A 44 12.15 -9.03 -1.18
N PRO A 45 13.14 -9.44 -0.35
CA PRO A 45 14.55 -9.30 -0.69
C PRO A 45 14.87 -9.89 -2.07
N GLY A 46 15.38 -9.05 -2.98
CA GLY A 46 15.70 -9.41 -4.36
C GLY A 46 16.24 -8.21 -5.16
N LYS A 47 16.54 -8.41 -6.45
CA LYS A 47 17.09 -7.33 -7.33
C LYS A 47 16.12 -6.14 -7.50
N ASN A 48 14.82 -6.39 -7.44
CA ASN A 48 13.77 -5.36 -7.52
C ASN A 48 13.05 -5.22 -6.16
N ARG A 49 13.83 -5.05 -5.09
CA ARG A 49 13.30 -4.97 -3.72
C ARG A 49 12.45 -3.73 -3.48
N CYS A 50 12.70 -2.64 -4.19
CA CYS A 50 12.02 -1.37 -4.00
C CYS A 50 11.18 -1.02 -5.23
N ILE A 51 9.89 -0.79 -5.03
CA ILE A 51 9.03 -0.19 -6.04
C ILE A 51 8.95 1.30 -5.69
N PHE A 52 9.48 2.13 -6.58
CA PHE A 52 9.42 3.58 -6.48
C PHE A 52 8.56 4.10 -7.63
N LEU A 53 7.41 4.68 -7.28
CA LEU A 53 6.55 5.35 -8.25
C LEU A 53 6.50 6.83 -7.90
N GLN A 54 6.87 7.65 -8.88
CA GLN A 54 6.79 9.10 -8.82
C GLN A 54 5.73 9.56 -9.81
N PHE A 55 4.74 10.28 -9.32
CA PHE A 55 3.69 10.88 -10.13
C PHE A 55 3.65 12.38 -9.91
N LEU A 56 3.36 13.13 -10.96
CA LEU A 56 3.13 14.57 -10.86
C LEU A 56 1.64 14.78 -10.57
N VAL A 57 1.30 15.68 -9.66
CA VAL A 57 -0.11 15.92 -9.25
C VAL A 57 -0.98 16.33 -10.45
N LYS A 58 -0.39 16.94 -11.48
CA LYS A 58 -1.08 17.29 -12.74
C LYS A 58 -1.55 16.08 -13.55
N ASP A 59 -0.87 14.94 -13.40
CA ASP A 59 -1.20 13.70 -14.10
C ASP A 59 -2.23 12.86 -13.34
N ILE A 60 -2.57 13.25 -12.11
CA ILE A 60 -3.58 12.59 -11.28
C ILE A 60 -4.96 13.10 -11.71
N GLN A 61 -5.68 12.27 -12.46
CA GLN A 61 -6.97 12.62 -13.05
C GLN A 61 -8.11 12.62 -12.01
N SER A 62 -8.19 11.58 -11.18
CA SER A 62 -9.22 11.44 -10.14
C SER A 62 -8.73 10.55 -8.99
N ILE A 63 -9.32 10.75 -7.81
CA ILE A 63 -9.19 9.80 -6.70
C ILE A 63 -10.37 8.85 -6.79
N ARG A 64 -10.10 7.58 -7.09
CA ARG A 64 -11.13 6.53 -7.19
C ARG A 64 -11.29 5.81 -5.86
N ILE A 65 -12.47 5.89 -5.26
CA ILE A 65 -12.84 5.08 -4.09
C ILE A 65 -13.59 3.86 -4.61
N GLU A 66 -12.99 2.68 -4.50
CA GLU A 66 -13.65 1.41 -4.86
C GLU A 66 -13.96 0.61 -3.58
N ILE A 67 -15.25 0.45 -3.25
CA ILE A 67 -15.69 -0.51 -2.23
C ILE A 67 -15.77 -1.89 -2.89
N LYS A 68 -14.63 -2.54 -3.03
CA LYS A 68 -14.55 -3.86 -3.69
C LYS A 68 -14.96 -4.98 -2.73
N VAL A 69 -16.19 -5.48 -2.90
CA VAL A 69 -16.61 -6.81 -2.41
C VAL A 69 -16.08 -7.86 -3.40
N GLY A 70 -14.78 -8.15 -3.40
CA GLY A 70 -14.23 -9.22 -4.26
C GLY A 70 -12.72 -9.24 -4.51
N ILE A 71 -12.22 -10.40 -4.96
CA ILE A 71 -10.81 -10.71 -5.23
C ILE A 71 -10.53 -10.53 -6.74
N TYR A 72 -10.04 -9.36 -7.16
CA TYR A 72 -9.58 -9.09 -8.53
C TYR A 72 -8.23 -8.33 -8.50
N PRO A 73 -7.41 -8.40 -9.56
CA PRO A 73 -6.02 -7.93 -9.54
C PRO A 73 -5.98 -6.39 -9.37
N ARG A 74 -5.13 -5.95 -8.45
CA ARG A 74 -5.24 -4.66 -7.78
C ARG A 74 -4.52 -3.51 -8.53
N PRO A 75 -5.13 -2.32 -8.71
CA PRO A 75 -4.38 -1.07 -8.76
C PRO A 75 -3.66 -0.85 -7.41
N ILE A 76 -2.54 -0.12 -7.41
CA ILE A 76 -1.65 0.02 -6.24
C ILE A 76 -2.45 0.58 -5.04
N PRO A 77 -2.64 -0.19 -3.95
CA PRO A 77 -3.38 0.29 -2.80
C PRO A 77 -2.59 1.39 -2.08
N LEU A 78 -3.23 2.53 -1.88
CA LEU A 78 -2.67 3.71 -1.19
C LEU A 78 -2.71 3.58 0.34
N THR A 79 -3.33 2.54 0.88
CA THR A 79 -3.50 2.35 2.34
C THR A 79 -3.19 0.92 2.78
N LEU A 80 -2.64 0.80 3.99
CA LEU A 80 -2.41 -0.47 4.66
C LEU A 80 -3.77 -1.19 4.82
N THR A 81 -3.88 -2.41 4.32
CA THR A 81 -5.13 -3.23 4.31
C THR A 81 -5.55 -3.70 5.72
N ASP A 82 -4.95 -3.19 6.79
CA ASP A 82 -5.13 -3.69 8.16
C ASP A 82 -6.20 -2.94 8.97
N GLU A 83 -6.52 -1.70 8.58
CA GLU A 83 -7.57 -0.93 9.24
C GLU A 83 -8.92 -1.25 8.61
N ASN A 84 -9.79 -1.96 9.37
CA ASN A 84 -11.22 -2.10 9.06
C ASN A 84 -11.90 -0.73 9.23
N PHE A 85 -11.60 0.20 8.33
CA PHE A 85 -12.27 1.49 8.30
C PHE A 85 -13.74 1.28 7.99
N THR A 86 -14.60 1.97 8.73
CA THR A 86 -16.00 2.07 8.32
C THR A 86 -16.05 2.80 6.96
N PRO A 87 -17.02 2.50 6.07
CA PRO A 87 -17.12 3.17 4.76
C PRO A 87 -17.09 4.69 4.87
N ARG A 88 -17.67 5.23 5.95
CA ARG A 88 -17.70 6.66 6.28
C ARG A 88 -16.32 7.23 6.61
N GLU A 89 -15.47 6.49 7.29
CA GLU A 89 -14.08 6.90 7.57
C GLU A 89 -13.23 6.90 6.30
N ILE A 90 -13.45 5.95 5.40
CA ILE A 90 -12.78 5.90 4.09
C ILE A 90 -13.17 7.11 3.26
N GLU A 91 -14.46 7.43 3.19
CA GLU A 91 -14.96 8.63 2.51
C GLU A 91 -14.36 9.90 3.11
N GLN A 92 -14.28 10.01 4.43
CA GLN A 92 -13.73 11.18 5.10
C GLN A 92 -12.24 11.36 4.83
N LYS A 93 -11.45 10.27 4.91
CA LYS A 93 -10.02 10.31 4.56
C LYS A 93 -9.81 10.62 3.08
N ALA A 94 -10.62 10.06 2.19
CA ALA A 94 -10.53 10.32 0.77
C ALA A 94 -10.92 11.77 0.43
N ALA A 95 -11.92 12.34 1.12
CA ALA A 95 -12.31 13.74 0.99
C ALA A 95 -11.20 14.69 1.47
N GLU A 96 -10.54 14.35 2.58
CA GLU A 96 -9.39 15.11 3.08
C GLU A 96 -8.23 15.07 2.09
N LEU A 97 -7.90 13.90 1.54
CA LEU A 97 -6.87 13.73 0.51
C LEU A 97 -7.22 14.48 -0.78
N ALA A 98 -8.47 14.44 -1.22
CA ALA A 98 -8.93 15.14 -2.41
C ALA A 98 -8.86 16.66 -2.23
N TYR A 99 -9.27 17.17 -1.06
CA TYR A 99 -9.12 18.57 -0.71
C TYR A 99 -7.65 18.99 -0.70
N PHE A 100 -6.78 18.14 -0.14
CA PHE A 100 -5.34 18.36 -0.07
C PHE A 100 -4.68 18.39 -1.45
N LEU A 101 -5.06 17.47 -2.35
CA LEU A 101 -4.51 17.37 -3.72
C LEU A 101 -5.22 18.29 -4.72
N ARG A 102 -6.39 18.85 -4.37
CA ARG A 102 -7.30 19.61 -5.26
C ARG A 102 -7.75 18.83 -6.51
N VAL A 103 -7.95 17.52 -6.35
CA VAL A 103 -8.36 16.60 -7.42
C VAL A 103 -9.83 16.18 -7.20
N PRO A 104 -10.65 16.02 -8.25
CA PRO A 104 -12.02 15.53 -8.11
C PRO A 104 -12.08 14.09 -7.57
N ILE A 105 -13.10 13.81 -6.77
CA ILE A 105 -13.40 12.47 -6.22
C ILE A 105 -14.36 11.77 -7.17
N GLU A 106 -14.04 10.54 -7.56
CA GLU A 106 -14.96 9.65 -8.28
C GLU A 106 -15.32 8.46 -7.38
N VAL A 107 -16.60 8.39 -6.98
CA VAL A 107 -17.15 7.31 -6.18
C VAL A 107 -17.83 6.30 -7.13
N PHE A 108 -17.46 5.02 -7.05
CA PHE A 108 -18.01 3.93 -7.87
C PHE A 108 -18.55 2.78 -7.03
#